data_AF-A0A850MBX0-F1
#
_entry.id   AF-A0A850MBX0-F1
#
_cell.length_a   1.000
_cell.length_b   1.000
_cell.length_c   1.000
_cell.angle_alpha   90.00
_cell.angle_beta   90.00
_cell.angle_gamma   90.00
#
_symmetry.space_group_name_H-M   'P 1'
#
loop_
_entity.id
_entity.type
_entity.pdbx_description
1 polymer ?
#
loop_
_entity_poly.entity_id
_entity_poly.type
_entity_poly.pdbx_seq_one_letter_code
_entity_poly.pdbx_strand_id
1 'polypeptide(L)'
;MDETISFQCMRCLNCCTPEHFGAEIAYIPIYLDEVDRIKKLAAQKSLEIQLEPDLMYFDELNNRLIITTYTLQLGKEGCPFHQMGCIIHEQRPITCRSYPLLVHRIGDTTGIMLKPECTFVQQNSAKLKNLDYYEVSDVFSDEFQFAREIQIKGNAITDQIQQLEIEGKIKVPVKVPVEITEETKNMKRIRLAEIK
;
A
#
# COMPACT_ATOMS: atom_id res chain seq x y z
N MET A 1 -34.78 13.03 -9.37
CA MET A 1 -33.96 11.90 -9.85
C MET A 1 -32.67 12.00 -9.09
N ASP A 2 -32.41 11.06 -8.19
CA ASP A 2 -31.15 11.04 -7.46
C ASP A 2 -30.09 10.49 -8.41
N GLU A 3 -29.17 11.34 -8.86
CA GLU A 3 -28.05 10.91 -9.71
C GLU A 3 -27.19 9.93 -8.92
N THR A 4 -27.17 8.66 -9.37
CA THR A 4 -26.26 7.66 -8.84
C THR A 4 -24.83 8.10 -9.12
N ILE A 5 -24.12 8.50 -8.07
CA ILE A 5 -22.71 8.92 -8.19
C ILE A 5 -21.83 7.69 -8.37
N SER A 6 -20.82 7.79 -9.22
CA SER A 6 -19.78 6.78 -9.39
C SER A 6 -18.42 7.45 -9.32
N PHE A 7 -17.44 6.78 -8.72
CA PHE A 7 -16.12 7.34 -8.57
C PHE A 7 -15.43 7.53 -9.92
N GLN A 8 -14.84 8.71 -10.09
CA GLN A 8 -13.95 8.99 -11.22
C GLN A 8 -12.68 9.67 -10.71
N CYS A 9 -11.53 9.08 -11.02
CA CYS A 9 -10.25 9.73 -10.75
C CYS A 9 -10.10 10.99 -11.62
N MET A 10 -10.08 12.15 -10.96
CA MET A 10 -9.93 13.46 -11.62
C MET A 10 -8.51 13.74 -12.13
N ARG A 11 -7.57 12.80 -11.93
CA ARG A 11 -6.14 12.96 -12.26
C ARG A 11 -5.53 14.26 -11.70
N CYS A 12 -6.04 14.70 -10.54
CA CYS A 12 -5.65 15.94 -9.86
C CYS A 12 -4.31 15.86 -9.13
N LEU A 13 -3.71 14.66 -9.03
CA LEU A 13 -2.39 14.40 -8.45
C LEU A 13 -2.29 14.56 -6.93
N ASN A 14 -3.37 14.95 -6.26
CA ASN A 14 -3.44 15.07 -4.79
C ASN A 14 -3.03 13.78 -4.03
N CYS A 15 -3.21 12.61 -4.64
CA CYS A 15 -2.87 11.31 -4.05
C CYS A 15 -1.36 11.07 -3.89
N CYS A 16 -0.52 11.88 -4.54
CA CYS A 16 0.93 11.72 -4.62
C CYS A 16 1.71 12.91 -4.05
N THR A 17 1.04 13.80 -3.30
CA THR A 17 1.63 15.03 -2.77
C THR A 17 1.90 14.90 -1.26
N PRO A 18 3.17 14.88 -0.80
CA PRO A 18 3.53 14.76 0.62
C PRO A 18 2.85 15.79 1.54
N GLU A 19 2.62 17.01 1.05
CA GLU A 19 1.96 18.10 1.79
C GLU A 19 0.58 17.70 2.33
N HIS A 20 -0.17 16.89 1.57
CA HIS A 20 -1.48 16.38 1.98
C HIS A 20 -1.41 15.33 3.09
N PHE A 21 -0.23 14.75 3.32
CA PHE A 21 0.03 13.83 4.43
C PHE A 21 0.63 14.55 5.65
N GLY A 22 0.79 15.87 5.61
CA GLY A 22 1.40 16.65 6.68
C GLY A 22 2.87 16.27 6.94
N ALA A 23 3.54 15.70 5.94
CA ALA A 23 4.88 15.14 6.06
C ALA A 23 5.79 15.65 4.93
N GLU A 24 7.09 15.79 5.21
CA GLU A 24 8.09 16.10 4.18
C GLU A 24 8.29 14.94 3.20
N ILE A 25 7.94 13.72 3.61
CA ILE A 25 8.07 12.48 2.85
C ILE A 25 6.76 11.69 2.98
N ALA A 26 6.23 11.24 1.85
CA ALA A 26 5.13 10.28 1.81
C ALA A 26 5.61 8.93 1.28
N TYR A 27 4.86 7.88 1.59
CA TYR A 27 5.26 6.49 1.37
C TYR A 27 4.11 5.72 0.73
N ILE A 28 4.41 4.99 -0.35
CA ILE A 28 3.46 4.10 -1.00
C ILE A 28 3.93 2.66 -0.80
N PRO A 29 3.21 1.85 0.01
CA PRO A 29 3.45 0.42 0.10
C PRO A 29 3.40 -0.28 -1.26
N ILE A 30 4.43 -1.07 -1.54
CA ILE A 30 4.62 -1.91 -2.73
C ILE A 30 4.80 -3.36 -2.26
N TYR A 31 3.89 -4.24 -2.67
CA TYR A 31 3.98 -5.66 -2.33
C TYR A 31 5.10 -6.35 -3.11
N LEU A 32 5.65 -7.45 -2.55
CA LEU A 32 6.80 -8.17 -3.13
C LEU A 32 6.59 -8.56 -4.60
N ASP A 33 5.37 -8.98 -4.95
CA ASP A 33 5.01 -9.39 -6.32
C ASP A 33 4.90 -8.21 -7.29
N GLU A 34 4.86 -6.98 -6.78
CA GLU A 34 4.82 -5.75 -7.59
C GLU A 34 6.21 -5.10 -7.76
N VAL A 35 7.17 -5.39 -6.88
CA VAL A 35 8.47 -4.68 -6.81
C VAL A 35 9.18 -4.67 -8.16
N ASP A 36 9.36 -5.84 -8.77
CA ASP A 36 10.15 -5.95 -10.00
C ASP A 36 9.42 -5.33 -11.19
N ARG A 37 8.08 -5.38 -11.19
CA ARG A 37 7.23 -4.70 -12.17
C ARG A 37 7.36 -3.17 -12.06
N ILE A 38 7.32 -2.61 -10.85
CA ILE A 38 7.47 -1.17 -10.62
C ILE A 38 8.88 -0.69 -11.00
N LYS A 39 9.93 -1.44 -10.66
CA LYS A 39 11.30 -1.16 -11.10
C LYS A 39 11.42 -1.13 -12.62
N LYS A 40 10.83 -2.12 -13.30
CA LYS A 40 10.83 -2.19 -14.77
C LYS A 40 10.12 -0.97 -15.37
N LEU A 41 8.98 -0.55 -14.81
CA LEU A 41 8.25 0.62 -15.29
C LEU A 41 9.04 1.93 -15.13
N ALA A 42 9.72 2.11 -14.00
CA ALA A 42 10.61 3.25 -13.79
C ALA A 42 11.75 3.26 -14.81
N ALA A 43 12.44 2.14 -14.99
CA ALA A 43 13.54 2.02 -15.95
C ALA A 43 13.09 2.30 -17.40
N GLN A 44 11.93 1.78 -17.82
CA GLN A 44 11.35 2.06 -19.14
C GLN A 44 11.04 3.54 -19.38
N LYS A 45 10.86 4.31 -18.30
CA LYS A 45 10.56 5.75 -18.33
C LYS A 45 11.79 6.60 -18.02
N SER A 46 12.97 5.99 -17.86
CA SER A 46 14.20 6.65 -17.41
C SER A 46 14.01 7.44 -16.10
N LEU A 47 13.24 6.86 -15.17
CA LEU A 47 12.99 7.43 -13.85
C LEU A 47 13.84 6.72 -12.80
N GLU A 48 14.41 7.49 -11.89
CA GLU A 48 14.99 6.97 -10.66
C GLU A 48 13.91 6.84 -9.60
N ILE A 49 13.86 5.68 -8.94
CA ILE A 49 12.95 5.41 -7.82
C ILE A 49 13.73 4.85 -6.64
N GLN A 50 13.31 5.22 -5.43
CA GLN A 50 13.84 4.67 -4.19
C GLN A 50 12.81 3.72 -3.57
N LEU A 51 13.17 2.44 -3.53
CA LEU A 51 12.40 1.39 -2.87
C LEU A 51 13.17 0.89 -1.66
N GLU A 52 12.58 1.07 -0.49
CA GLU A 52 13.16 0.60 0.78
C GLU A 52 12.29 -0.48 1.39
N PRO A 53 12.86 -1.47 2.10
CA PRO A 53 12.07 -2.40 2.89
C PRO A 53 11.18 -1.63 3.88
N ASP A 54 9.92 -2.03 3.96
CA ASP A 54 8.89 -1.38 4.77
C ASP A 54 8.52 -2.29 5.95
N LEU A 55 7.71 -3.32 5.72
CA LEU A 55 7.40 -4.31 6.74
C LEU A 55 8.45 -5.44 6.72
N MET A 56 9.04 -5.70 7.89
CA MET A 56 10.05 -6.73 8.08
C MET A 56 9.86 -7.49 9.38
N TYR A 57 10.15 -8.80 9.38
CA TYR A 57 10.17 -9.64 10.58
C TYR A 57 11.59 -10.09 10.89
N PHE A 58 11.96 -10.16 12.17
CA PHE A 58 13.23 -10.76 12.58
C PHE A 58 13.10 -12.28 12.70
N ASP A 59 13.91 -12.99 11.91
CA ASP A 59 14.08 -14.43 11.95
C ASP A 59 15.28 -14.76 12.84
N GLU A 60 15.00 -15.05 14.12
CA GLU A 60 16.01 -15.34 15.14
C GLU A 60 16.79 -16.62 14.79
N LEU A 61 16.10 -17.63 14.22
CA LEU A 61 16.69 -18.92 13.88
C LEU A 61 17.81 -18.78 12.86
N ASN A 62 17.61 -17.95 11.84
CA ASN A 62 18.57 -17.77 10.74
C ASN A 62 19.35 -16.44 10.84
N ASN A 63 19.14 -15.67 11.91
CA ASN A 63 19.72 -14.35 12.15
C ASN A 63 19.62 -13.41 10.93
N ARG A 64 18.40 -13.21 10.42
CA ARG A 64 18.13 -12.40 9.22
C ARG A 64 16.80 -11.65 9.34
N LEU A 65 16.61 -10.65 8.48
CA LEU A 65 15.34 -9.94 8.32
C LEU A 65 14.57 -10.50 7.13
N ILE A 66 13.29 -10.79 7.35
CA ILE A 66 12.34 -11.22 6.33
C ILE A 66 11.56 -10.01 5.85
N ILE A 67 11.75 -9.60 4.61
CA ILE A 67 11.03 -8.48 3.99
C ILE A 67 9.68 -8.98 3.47
N THR A 68 8.60 -8.27 3.80
CA THR A 68 7.24 -8.59 3.34
C THR A 68 6.62 -7.49 2.47
N THR A 69 7.05 -6.24 2.61
CA THR A 69 6.70 -5.13 1.73
C THR A 69 7.90 -4.22 1.51
N TYR A 70 7.83 -3.43 0.43
CA TYR A 70 8.69 -2.27 0.21
C TYR A 70 7.83 -1.01 0.27
N THR A 71 8.47 0.14 0.45
CA THR A 71 7.85 1.44 0.25
C THR A 71 8.52 2.19 -0.90
N LEU A 72 7.71 2.79 -1.76
CA LEU A 72 8.17 3.81 -2.70
C LEU A 72 8.18 5.16 -1.98
N GLN A 73 9.37 5.72 -1.81
CA GLN A 73 9.53 7.03 -1.20
C GLN A 73 9.11 8.15 -2.18
N LEU A 74 8.31 9.09 -1.68
CA LEU A 74 7.93 10.30 -2.39
C LEU A 74 8.69 11.47 -1.75
N GLY A 75 9.64 12.05 -2.49
CA GLY A 75 10.35 13.26 -2.07
C GLY A 75 9.47 14.51 -2.19
N LYS A 76 10.06 15.70 -2.01
CA LYS A 76 9.34 16.98 -2.10
C LYS A 76 8.60 17.20 -3.42
N GLU A 77 9.17 16.71 -4.52
CA GLU A 77 8.56 16.76 -5.86
C GLU A 77 7.41 15.75 -6.05
N GLY A 78 7.11 14.94 -5.03
CA GLY A 78 6.06 13.93 -5.04
C GLY A 78 6.48 12.61 -5.66
N CYS A 79 5.50 11.87 -6.19
CA CYS A 79 5.73 10.57 -6.81
C CYS A 79 6.58 10.70 -8.09
N PRO A 80 7.62 9.87 -8.29
CA PRO A 80 8.45 9.92 -9.52
C PRO A 80 7.67 9.71 -10.82
N PHE A 81 6.50 9.08 -10.76
CA PHE A 81 5.61 8.89 -11.91
C PHE A 81 4.67 10.08 -12.17
N HIS A 82 4.80 11.16 -11.40
CA HIS A 82 4.07 12.42 -11.54
C HIS A 82 4.75 13.29 -12.60
N GLN A 83 4.13 13.42 -13.77
CA GLN A 83 4.50 14.42 -14.78
C GLN A 83 3.27 15.28 -15.11
N MET A 84 2.69 15.21 -16.31
CA MET A 84 1.40 15.85 -16.64
C MET A 84 0.18 15.03 -16.12
N GLY A 85 0.37 14.27 -15.05
CA GLY A 85 -0.49 13.16 -14.65
C GLY A 85 0.32 11.95 -14.17
N CYS A 86 -0.36 10.93 -13.64
CA CYS A 86 0.28 9.65 -13.33
C CYS A 86 0.55 8.89 -14.64
N ILE A 87 1.81 8.83 -15.06
CA ILE A 87 2.19 8.24 -16.35
C ILE A 87 2.06 6.70 -16.38
N ILE A 88 1.88 6.09 -15.20
CA ILE A 88 1.61 4.66 -15.03
C ILE A 88 0.20 4.39 -14.52
N HIS A 89 -0.77 5.29 -14.75
CA HIS A 89 -2.12 5.21 -14.15
C HIS A 89 -2.75 3.80 -14.20
N GLU A 90 -2.79 3.18 -15.38
CA GLU A 90 -3.35 1.82 -15.56
C GLU A 90 -2.50 0.71 -14.94
N GLN A 91 -1.23 0.99 -14.66
CA GLN A 91 -0.25 0.04 -14.14
C GLN A 91 0.20 0.44 -12.73
N ARG A 92 -0.55 1.31 -12.05
CA ARG A 92 -0.21 1.78 -10.71
C ARG A 92 -0.21 0.59 -9.73
N PRO A 93 0.61 0.63 -8.67
CA PRO A 93 0.60 -0.38 -7.61
C PRO A 93 -0.80 -0.57 -7.03
N ILE A 94 -1.10 -1.73 -6.45
CA ILE A 94 -2.43 -1.98 -5.90
C ILE A 94 -2.85 -0.95 -4.85
N THR A 95 -1.90 -0.49 -4.03
CA THR A 95 -2.10 0.59 -3.05
C THR A 95 -2.55 1.90 -3.68
N CYS A 96 -2.04 2.23 -4.88
CA CYS A 96 -2.51 3.38 -5.64
C CYS A 96 -3.84 3.11 -6.33
N ARG A 97 -4.14 1.84 -6.67
CA ARG A 97 -5.42 1.45 -7.29
C ARG A 97 -6.57 1.48 -6.32
N SER A 98 -6.33 1.27 -5.03
CA SER A 98 -7.38 1.38 -4.00
C SER A 98 -7.70 2.82 -3.62
N TYR A 99 -6.83 3.80 -3.92
CA TYR A 99 -7.06 5.20 -3.55
C TYR A 99 -8.32 5.75 -4.24
N PRO A 100 -9.23 6.46 -3.53
CA PRO A 100 -9.07 7.04 -2.19
C PRO A 100 -9.61 6.17 -1.05
N LEU A 101 -9.95 4.91 -1.33
CA LEU A 101 -10.64 4.02 -0.42
C LEU A 101 -9.66 3.15 0.37
N LEU A 102 -9.89 3.05 1.67
CA LEU A 102 -9.24 2.09 2.57
C LEU A 102 -10.29 1.25 3.27
N VAL A 103 -10.16 -0.07 3.18
CA VAL A 103 -10.95 -0.99 4.01
C VAL A 103 -10.11 -1.30 5.25
N HIS A 104 -10.70 -1.15 6.43
CA HIS A 104 -10.06 -1.45 7.71
C HIS A 104 -10.96 -2.35 8.56
N ARG A 105 -10.38 -2.99 9.57
CA ARG A 105 -11.11 -3.86 10.49
C ARG A 105 -10.94 -3.37 11.92
N ILE A 106 -12.04 -3.22 12.65
CA ILE A 106 -12.07 -2.88 14.07
C ILE A 106 -12.84 -4.00 14.77
N GLY A 107 -12.11 -4.90 15.43
CA GLY A 107 -12.69 -6.14 15.96
C GLY A 107 -13.26 -7.01 14.85
N ASP A 108 -14.56 -7.29 14.90
CA ASP A 108 -15.28 -8.04 13.87
C ASP A 108 -15.96 -7.19 12.79
N THR A 109 -15.88 -5.86 12.94
CA THR A 109 -16.50 -4.93 12.00
C THR A 109 -15.51 -4.53 10.91
N THR A 110 -15.93 -4.66 9.66
CA THR A 110 -15.21 -4.09 8.51
C THR A 110 -15.75 -2.69 8.24
N GLY A 111 -14.87 -1.70 8.18
CA GLY A 111 -15.19 -0.31 7.88
C GLY A 111 -14.52 0.18 6.60
N ILE A 112 -15.06 1.24 6.03
CA ILE A 112 -14.46 1.97 4.91
C ILE A 112 -14.04 3.36 5.39
N MET A 113 -12.87 3.80 4.96
CA MET A 113 -12.39 5.16 5.14
C MET A 113 -12.04 5.74 3.77
N LEU A 114 -12.53 6.96 3.50
CA LEU A 114 -12.20 7.70 2.29
C LEU A 114 -11.16 8.78 2.61
N LYS A 115 -10.19 8.95 1.72
CA LYS A 115 -9.19 10.00 1.80
C LYS A 115 -9.79 11.37 1.43
N PRO A 116 -9.94 12.31 2.39
CA PRO A 116 -10.60 13.59 2.15
C PRO A 116 -9.79 14.52 1.24
N GLU A 117 -8.54 14.18 0.91
CA GLU A 117 -7.66 14.95 0.02
C GLU A 117 -7.99 14.68 -1.46
N CYS A 118 -8.74 13.62 -1.75
CA CYS A 118 -9.18 13.28 -3.10
C CYS A 118 -10.23 14.30 -3.58
N THR A 119 -9.99 14.93 -4.73
CA THR A 119 -10.90 15.94 -5.30
C THR A 119 -12.32 15.42 -5.50
N PHE A 120 -12.49 14.18 -5.96
CA PHE A 120 -13.83 13.58 -6.10
C PHE A 120 -14.54 13.46 -4.74
N VAL A 121 -13.81 13.02 -3.70
CA VAL A 121 -14.34 12.89 -2.34
C VAL A 121 -14.73 14.26 -1.78
N GLN A 122 -13.91 15.29 -2.01
CA GLN A 122 -14.20 16.66 -1.57
C GLN A 122 -15.48 17.21 -2.22
N GLN A 123 -15.58 17.08 -3.56
CA GLN A 123 -16.71 17.56 -4.34
C GLN A 123 -18.02 16.86 -4.00
N ASN A 124 -17.95 15.59 -3.59
CA ASN A 124 -19.12 14.77 -3.27
C ASN A 124 -19.31 14.53 -1.77
N SER A 125 -18.60 15.26 -0.91
CA SER A 125 -18.50 14.96 0.54
C SER A 125 -19.85 14.93 1.26
N ALA A 126 -20.80 15.80 0.87
CA ALA A 126 -22.15 15.82 1.45
C ALA A 126 -22.97 14.56 1.10
N LYS A 127 -22.82 14.03 -0.11
CA LYS A 127 -23.49 12.78 -0.53
C LYS A 127 -22.83 11.58 0.15
N LEU A 128 -21.50 11.50 0.09
CA LEU A 128 -20.70 10.38 0.59
C LEU A 128 -20.84 10.15 2.11
N LYS A 129 -21.03 11.21 2.90
CA LYS A 129 -21.19 11.11 4.36
C LYS A 129 -22.44 10.34 4.81
N ASN A 130 -23.45 10.24 3.96
CA ASN A 130 -24.72 9.60 4.28
C ASN A 130 -24.82 8.16 3.75
N LEU A 131 -23.79 7.69 3.03
CA LEU A 131 -23.79 6.36 2.45
C LEU A 131 -23.37 5.30 3.47
N ASP A 132 -24.00 4.14 3.41
CA ASP A 132 -23.57 2.96 4.15
C ASP A 132 -22.40 2.21 3.46
N TYR A 133 -21.95 1.13 4.08
CA TYR A 133 -20.84 0.32 3.57
C TYR A 133 -21.05 -0.19 2.14
N TYR A 134 -22.26 -0.68 1.82
CA TYR A 134 -22.58 -1.25 0.52
C TYR A 134 -22.69 -0.15 -0.53
N GLU A 135 -23.35 0.95 -0.19
CA GLU A 135 -23.46 2.10 -1.07
C GLU A 135 -22.10 2.70 -1.40
N VAL A 136 -21.20 2.85 -0.41
CA VAL A 136 -19.82 3.28 -0.67
C VAL A 136 -19.08 2.27 -1.55
N SER A 137 -19.29 0.96 -1.34
CA SER A 137 -18.66 -0.06 -2.18
C SER A 137 -19.14 -0.01 -3.64
N ASP A 138 -20.38 0.39 -3.89
CA ASP A 138 -20.91 0.56 -5.25
C ASP A 138 -20.34 1.81 -5.92
N VAL A 139 -20.26 2.94 -5.20
CA VAL A 139 -19.67 4.18 -5.73
C VAL A 139 -18.20 3.98 -6.11
N PHE A 140 -17.44 3.23 -5.30
CA PHE A 140 -16.01 2.98 -5.47
C PHE A 140 -15.73 1.52 -5.87
N SER A 141 -16.52 0.95 -6.77
CA SER A 141 -16.50 -0.49 -7.10
C SER A 141 -15.10 -1.07 -7.36
N ASP A 142 -14.32 -0.46 -8.26
CA ASP A 142 -12.97 -0.92 -8.58
C ASP A 142 -12.00 -0.70 -7.40
N GLU A 143 -11.97 0.50 -6.82
CA GLU A 143 -11.12 0.85 -5.69
C GLU A 143 -11.38 -0.04 -4.46
N PHE A 144 -12.65 -0.40 -4.23
CA PHE A 144 -13.07 -1.30 -3.17
C PHE A 144 -12.54 -2.72 -3.39
N GLN A 145 -12.55 -3.23 -4.62
CA GLN A 145 -11.94 -4.53 -4.93
C GLN A 145 -10.44 -4.52 -4.63
N PHE A 146 -9.72 -3.49 -5.06
CA PHE A 146 -8.29 -3.37 -4.77
C PHE A 146 -8.00 -3.20 -3.27
N ALA A 147 -8.82 -2.46 -2.55
CA ALA A 147 -8.69 -2.29 -1.09
C ALA A 147 -8.93 -3.61 -0.34
N ARG A 148 -9.87 -4.45 -0.81
CA ARG A 148 -10.09 -5.80 -0.28
C ARG A 148 -8.91 -6.73 -0.57
N GLU A 149 -8.35 -6.65 -1.78
CA GLU A 149 -7.17 -7.44 -2.14
C GLU A 149 -5.94 -7.07 -1.28
N ILE A 150 -5.76 -5.79 -0.93
CA ILE A 150 -4.74 -5.34 0.04
C ILE A 150 -4.90 -6.06 1.39
N GLN A 151 -6.13 -6.16 1.92
CA GLN A 151 -6.40 -6.90 3.16
C GLN A 151 -6.07 -8.39 3.03
N ILE A 152 -6.49 -9.00 1.91
CA ILE A 152 -6.21 -10.42 1.64
C ILE A 152 -4.70 -10.66 1.58
N LYS A 153 -3.94 -9.81 0.88
CA LYS A 153 -2.48 -9.87 0.81
C LYS A 153 -1.83 -9.72 2.19
N GLY A 154 -2.31 -8.79 3.01
CA GLY A 154 -1.82 -8.61 4.39
C GLY A 154 -2.05 -9.84 5.26
N ASN A 155 -3.23 -10.45 5.18
CA ASN A 155 -3.54 -11.70 5.89
C ASN A 155 -2.68 -12.85 5.38
N ALA A 156 -2.53 -13.01 4.06
CA ALA A 156 -1.72 -14.06 3.47
C ALA A 156 -0.25 -13.99 3.89
N ILE A 157 0.32 -12.78 4.01
CA ILE A 157 1.67 -12.58 4.56
C ILE A 157 1.74 -13.09 5.99
N THR A 158 0.76 -12.74 6.82
CA THR A 158 0.70 -13.15 8.23
C THR A 158 0.60 -14.67 8.35
N ASP A 159 -0.28 -15.29 7.57
CA ASP A 159 -0.49 -16.74 7.54
C ASP A 159 0.77 -17.47 7.07
N GLN A 160 1.46 -16.94 6.06
CA GLN A 160 2.70 -17.52 5.56
C GLN A 160 3.82 -17.47 6.61
N ILE A 161 3.97 -16.37 7.35
CA ILE A 161 4.95 -16.26 8.44
C ILE A 161 4.63 -17.29 9.53
N GLN A 162 3.37 -17.44 9.94
CA GLN A 162 2.96 -18.43 10.94
C GLN A 162 3.23 -19.86 10.46
N GLN A 163 2.93 -20.17 9.20
CA GLN A 163 3.16 -21.48 8.63
C GLN A 163 4.66 -21.83 8.60
N LEU A 164 5.52 -20.89 8.20
CA LEU A 164 6.98 -21.09 8.22
C LEU A 164 7.53 -21.31 9.63
N GLU A 165 6.94 -20.67 10.64
CA GLU A 165 7.30 -20.87 12.05
C GLU A 165 6.85 -22.26 12.56
N ILE A 166 5.63 -22.70 12.21
CA ILE A 166 5.13 -24.05 12.52
C ILE A 166 5.99 -25.14 11.87
N GLU A 167 6.44 -24.91 10.64
CA GLU A 167 7.35 -25.79 9.90
C GLU A 167 8.79 -25.77 10.44
N GLY A 168 9.11 -24.90 11.39
CA GLY A 168 10.43 -24.76 11.98
C GLY A 168 11.49 -24.17 11.03
N LYS A 169 11.06 -23.48 9.96
CA LYS A 169 11.96 -22.85 8.97
C LYS A 169 12.47 -21.49 9.42
N ILE A 170 11.69 -20.81 10.25
CA ILE A 170 12.00 -19.50 10.83
C ILE A 170 11.59 -19.49 12.31
N LYS A 171 12.06 -18.49 13.07
CA LYS A 171 11.56 -18.20 14.42
C LYS A 171 11.35 -16.70 14.56
N VAL A 172 10.12 -16.26 14.79
CA VAL A 172 9.75 -14.84 14.83
C VAL A 172 9.22 -14.50 16.23
N PRO A 173 10.11 -14.19 17.20
CA PRO A 173 9.72 -14.00 18.60
C PRO A 173 8.82 -12.77 18.79
N VAL A 174 8.90 -11.81 17.86
CA VAL A 174 8.15 -10.56 17.86
C VAL A 174 7.26 -10.53 16.63
N LYS A 175 5.94 -10.67 16.83
CA LYS A 175 4.95 -10.64 15.74
C LYS A 175 4.64 -9.22 15.22
N VAL A 176 5.40 -8.23 15.66
CA VAL A 176 5.34 -6.87 15.11
C VAL A 176 6.51 -6.61 14.17
N PRO A 177 6.33 -5.77 13.14
CA PRO A 177 7.41 -5.38 12.26
C PRO A 177 8.59 -4.76 13.00
N VAL A 178 9.79 -4.99 12.48
CA VAL A 178 11.05 -4.49 13.03
C VAL A 178 11.39 -3.13 12.42
N GLU A 179 11.64 -2.13 13.25
CA GLU A 179 12.18 -0.84 12.81
C GLU A 179 13.65 -0.94 12.42
N ILE A 180 14.08 -0.12 11.46
CA ILE A 180 15.49 -0.05 11.07
C ILE A 180 16.28 0.70 12.15
N THR A 181 17.19 0.00 12.81
CA THR A 181 18.13 0.49 13.83
C THR A 181 19.56 0.26 13.34
N GLU A 182 20.57 0.82 14.00
CA GLU A 182 21.99 0.55 13.68
C GLU A 182 22.32 -0.95 13.73
N GLU A 183 21.67 -1.69 14.63
CA GLU A 183 21.83 -3.13 14.77
C GLU A 183 21.24 -3.89 13.57
N THR A 184 20.07 -3.46 13.08
CA THR A 184 19.35 -4.15 11.99
C THR A 184 19.78 -3.69 10.59
N LYS A 185 20.46 -2.54 10.46
CA LYS A 185 20.95 -2.00 9.18
C LYS A 185 21.80 -2.99 8.40
N ASN A 186 22.72 -3.67 9.08
CA ASN A 186 23.71 -4.58 8.48
C ASN A 186 23.27 -6.04 8.42
N MET A 187 22.06 -6.36 8.90
CA MET A 187 21.58 -7.73 8.90
C MET A 187 21.28 -8.21 7.47
N LYS A 188 21.52 -9.51 7.25
CA LYS A 188 21.12 -10.16 6.00
C LYS A 188 19.61 -10.03 5.82
N ARG A 189 19.17 -9.69 4.61
CA ARG A 189 17.75 -9.57 4.26
C ARG A 189 17.37 -10.65 3.24
N ILE A 190 16.15 -11.16 3.35
CA ILE A 190 15.56 -12.12 2.41
C ILE A 190 14.10 -11.73 2.15
N ARG A 191 13.60 -11.87 0.92
CA ARG A 191 12.17 -11.68 0.66
C ARG A 191 11.41 -12.89 1.18
N LEU A 192 10.22 -12.69 1.74
CA LEU A 192 9.36 -13.78 2.21
C LEU A 192 9.13 -14.85 1.12
N ALA A 193 8.97 -14.44 -0.14
CA ALA A 193 8.81 -15.32 -1.29
C ALA A 193 10.04 -16.20 -1.62
N GLU A 194 11.20 -15.94 -1.03
CA GLU A 194 12.45 -16.67 -1.28
C GLU A 194 12.75 -17.75 -0.21
N ILE A 195 11.94 -17.81 0.86
CA ILE A 195 12.08 -18.80 1.93
C ILE A 195 11.46 -20.12 1.47
N LYS A 196 12.26 -21.19 1.48
CA LYS A 196 11.86 -22.54 1.05
C LYS A 196 11.47 -23.42 2.22
#